data_AF-A0A0K9PFW9-F1
#
_entry.id   AF-A0A0K9PFW9-F1
#
_cell.length_a   1.000
_cell.length_b   1.000
_cell.length_c   1.000
_cell.angle_alpha   90.00
_cell.angle_beta   90.00
_cell.angle_gamma   90.00
#
_symmetry.space_group_name_H-M   'P 1'
#
loop_
_entity.id
_entity.type
_entity.pdbx_description
1 polymer ?
#
loop_
_entity_poly.entity_id
_entity_poly.type
_entity_poly.pdbx_seq_one_letter_code
_entity_poly.pdbx_strand_id
1 'polypeptide(L)'
;MISGYVSNGVYFKAIDIFWRMRDSGVQPDIISFASVLSACSQLTALEQGREIHSYISNHKLESSEVIMGALLDMYAKCGAVEEARHVFYRLPVRDVVSCMKGAISKDILLMRHFNLFIHNHNCSNHNCSN
;
A
#
# COMPACT_ATOMS: atom_id res chain seq x y z
N MET A 1 -8.17 2.96 -16.85
CA MET A 1 -8.98 1.74 -17.10
C MET A 1 -9.28 1.00 -15.81
N ILE A 2 -8.27 0.63 -15.01
CA ILE A 2 -8.44 -0.02 -13.69
C ILE A 2 -9.14 0.92 -12.68
N SER A 3 -8.76 2.19 -12.65
CA SER A 3 -9.34 3.22 -11.77
C SER A 3 -10.88 3.29 -11.82
N GLY A 4 -11.49 3.14 -13.01
CA GLY A 4 -12.94 3.16 -13.17
C GLY A 4 -13.65 1.96 -12.52
N TYR A 5 -13.01 0.79 -12.46
CA TYR A 5 -13.57 -0.37 -11.75
C TYR A 5 -13.49 -0.19 -10.23
N VAL A 6 -12.41 0.42 -9.75
CA VAL A 6 -12.23 0.75 -8.32
C VAL A 6 -13.27 1.78 -7.87
N SER A 7 -13.51 2.83 -8.66
CA SER A 7 -14.54 3.84 -8.37
C SER A 7 -15.96 3.26 -8.33
N ASN A 8 -16.20 2.17 -9.07
CA ASN A 8 -17.48 1.46 -9.08
C ASN A 8 -17.58 0.36 -8.00
N GLY A 9 -16.57 0.24 -7.11
CA GLY A 9 -16.56 -0.76 -6.04
C GLY A 9 -16.32 -2.20 -6.51
N VAL A 10 -15.95 -2.41 -7.78
CA VAL A 10 -15.76 -3.74 -8.36
C VAL A 10 -14.29 -4.15 -8.28
N TYR A 11 -13.79 -4.24 -7.04
CA TYR A 11 -12.37 -4.43 -6.73
C TYR A 11 -11.78 -5.73 -7.30
N PHE A 12 -12.55 -6.83 -7.28
CA PHE A 12 -12.10 -8.12 -7.82
C PHE A 12 -11.80 -8.04 -9.33
N LYS A 13 -12.67 -7.35 -10.10
CA LYS A 13 -12.42 -7.11 -11.53
C LYS A 13 -11.25 -6.18 -11.77
N ALA A 14 -11.01 -5.21 -10.88
CA ALA A 14 -9.85 -4.34 -11.00
C ALA A 14 -8.54 -5.14 -10.89
N ILE A 15 -8.47 -6.10 -9.98
CA ILE A 15 -7.34 -7.03 -9.83
C ILE A 15 -7.22 -7.97 -11.03
N ASP A 16 -8.32 -8.55 -11.52
CA ASP A 16 -8.33 -9.41 -12.72
C ASP A 16 -7.79 -8.67 -13.96
N ILE A 17 -8.27 -7.45 -14.20
CA ILE A 17 -7.81 -6.60 -15.31
C ILE A 17 -6.31 -6.31 -15.18
N PHE A 18 -5.81 -6.05 -13.97
CA PHE A 18 -4.38 -5.84 -13.73
C PHE A 18 -3.56 -7.06 -14.13
N TRP A 19 -3.97 -8.26 -13.73
CA TRP A 19 -3.28 -9.49 -14.11
C TRP A 19 -3.33 -9.75 -15.61
N ARG A 20 -4.47 -9.50 -16.25
CA ARG A 20 -4.59 -9.60 -17.71
C ARG A 20 -3.69 -8.60 -18.44
N MET A 21 -3.53 -7.38 -17.92
CA MET A 21 -2.58 -6.41 -18.48
C MET A 21 -1.15 -6.94 -18.39
N ARG A 22 -0.76 -7.46 -17.22
CA ARG A 22 0.56 -8.10 -17.04
C ARG A 22 0.77 -9.25 -18.03
N ASP A 23 -0.19 -10.17 -18.12
CA ASP A 23 -0.07 -11.39 -18.93
C ASP A 23 -0.10 -11.10 -20.44
N SER A 24 -0.71 -9.99 -20.85
CA SER A 24 -0.64 -9.48 -22.24
C SER A 24 0.62 -8.68 -22.54
N GLY A 25 1.55 -8.56 -21.59
CA GLY A 25 2.80 -7.80 -21.73
C GLY A 25 2.61 -6.28 -21.70
N VAL A 26 1.43 -5.79 -21.34
CA VAL A 26 1.14 -4.36 -21.23
C VAL A 26 1.65 -3.86 -19.88
N GLN A 27 2.62 -2.95 -19.91
CA GLN A 27 3.21 -2.41 -18.68
C GLN A 27 2.21 -1.50 -17.95
N PRO A 28 1.86 -1.80 -16.68
CA PRO A 28 0.99 -0.94 -15.88
C PRO A 28 1.69 0.39 -15.56
N ASP A 29 0.92 1.47 -15.53
CA ASP A 29 1.40 2.79 -15.11
C ASP A 29 1.21 3.02 -13.60
N ILE A 30 1.76 4.13 -13.09
CA ILE A 30 1.68 4.51 -11.66
C ILE A 30 0.23 4.51 -11.16
N ILE A 31 -0.70 5.02 -11.98
CA ILE A 31 -2.13 5.09 -11.63
C ILE A 31 -2.76 3.70 -11.58
N SER A 32 -2.38 2.80 -12.49
CA SER A 32 -2.80 1.40 -12.46
C SER A 32 -2.36 0.69 -11.18
N PHE A 33 -1.10 0.89 -10.75
CA PHE A 33 -0.60 0.34 -9.50
C PHE A 33 -1.35 0.87 -8.28
N ALA A 34 -1.49 2.18 -8.18
CA ALA A 34 -2.23 2.80 -7.07
C ALA A 34 -3.69 2.29 -7.00
N SER A 35 -4.33 2.14 -8.17
CA SER A 35 -5.70 1.64 -8.27
C SER A 35 -5.81 0.17 -7.82
N VAL A 36 -4.92 -0.71 -8.30
CA VAL A 36 -4.97 -2.13 -7.91
C VAL A 36 -4.60 -2.33 -6.44
N LEU A 37 -3.65 -1.57 -5.91
CA LEU A 37 -3.29 -1.61 -4.48
C LEU A 37 -4.45 -1.13 -3.60
N SER A 38 -5.18 -0.10 -4.02
CA SER A 38 -6.42 0.32 -3.37
C SER A 38 -7.49 -0.79 -3.41
N ALA A 39 -7.66 -1.48 -4.54
CA ALA A 39 -8.55 -2.64 -4.62
C ALA A 39 -8.14 -3.77 -3.67
N CYS A 40 -6.84 -4.07 -3.56
CA CYS A 40 -6.31 -5.05 -2.60
C CYS A 40 -6.56 -4.63 -1.15
N SER A 41 -6.38 -3.34 -0.84
CA SER A 41 -6.64 -2.74 0.48
C SER A 41 -8.11 -2.91 0.89
N GLN A 42 -9.04 -2.68 -0.04
CA GLN A 42 -10.49 -2.81 0.19
C GLN A 42 -10.97 -4.28 0.32
N LEU A 43 -10.24 -5.22 -0.29
CA LEU A 43 -10.53 -6.65 -0.22
C LEU A 43 -9.70 -7.38 0.84
N THR A 44 -8.83 -6.67 1.57
CA THR A 44 -7.87 -7.27 2.52
C THR A 44 -7.02 -8.36 1.85
N ALA A 45 -6.70 -8.18 0.56
CA ALA A 45 -6.08 -9.17 -0.32
C ALA A 45 -4.54 -9.10 -0.22
N LEU A 46 -4.00 -9.52 0.93
CA LEU A 46 -2.60 -9.37 1.28
C LEU A 46 -1.63 -10.11 0.35
N GLU A 47 -1.98 -11.32 -0.09
CA GLU A 47 -1.13 -12.13 -0.98
C GLU A 47 -0.95 -11.46 -2.34
N GLN A 48 -2.04 -11.02 -2.95
CA GLN A 48 -2.03 -10.27 -4.20
C GLN A 48 -1.26 -8.94 -4.04
N GLY A 49 -1.45 -8.25 -2.92
CA GLY A 49 -0.70 -7.04 -2.58
C GLY A 49 0.82 -7.27 -2.53
N ARG A 50 1.28 -8.40 -1.98
CA ARG A 50 2.70 -8.79 -1.96
C ARG A 50 3.24 -9.08 -3.35
N GLU A 51 2.47 -9.77 -4.19
CA GLU A 51 2.89 -10.02 -5.58
C GLU A 51 3.03 -8.70 -6.36
N ILE A 52 2.10 -7.77 -6.17
CA ILE A 52 2.15 -6.44 -6.77
C ILE A 52 3.35 -5.64 -6.25
N HIS A 53 3.65 -5.69 -4.95
CA HIS A 53 4.85 -5.06 -4.37
C HIS A 53 6.15 -5.61 -4.98
N SER A 54 6.26 -6.93 -5.11
CA SER A 54 7.41 -7.56 -5.79
C SER A 54 7.53 -7.07 -7.23
N TYR A 55 6.41 -6.98 -7.95
CA TYR A 55 6.39 -6.43 -9.31
C TYR A 55 6.86 -4.97 -9.36
N ILE A 56 6.42 -4.12 -8.43
CA ILE A 56 6.86 -2.71 -8.30
C ILE A 56 8.36 -2.61 -8.06
N SER A 57 8.91 -3.43 -7.15
CA SER A 57 10.33 -3.42 -6.82
C SER A 57 11.19 -3.89 -8.01
N ASN A 58 10.74 -4.93 -8.73
CA ASN A 58 11.40 -5.40 -9.97
C ASN A 58 11.44 -4.32 -11.07
N HIS A 59 10.44 -3.44 -11.12
CA HIS A 59 10.38 -2.32 -12.06
C HIS A 59 11.01 -1.02 -11.53
N LYS A 60 11.62 -1.05 -10.33
CA LYS A 60 12.26 0.11 -9.68
C LYS A 60 11.33 1.32 -9.51
N LEU A 61 10.05 1.05 -9.28
CA LEU A 61 9.01 2.08 -9.13
C LEU A 61 8.83 2.56 -7.68
N GLU A 62 9.66 2.07 -6.74
CA GLU A 62 9.65 2.45 -5.32
C GLU A 62 10.06 3.92 -5.07
N SER A 63 10.61 4.61 -6.08
CA SER A 63 10.88 6.05 -6.01
C SER A 63 9.61 6.91 -6.10
N SER A 64 8.48 6.33 -6.50
CA SER A 64 7.20 7.03 -6.61
C SER A 64 6.48 7.07 -5.26
N GLU A 65 6.35 8.27 -4.70
CA GLU A 65 5.61 8.51 -3.44
C GLU A 65 4.15 8.02 -3.51
N VAL A 66 3.53 8.13 -4.70
CA VAL A 66 2.16 7.67 -4.93
C VAL A 66 2.05 6.15 -4.76
N ILE A 67 3.02 5.40 -5.31
CA ILE A 67 3.04 3.94 -5.22
C ILE A 67 3.35 3.51 -3.79
N MET A 68 4.36 4.12 -3.16
CA MET A 68 4.74 3.80 -1.80
C MET A 68 3.61 4.11 -0.80
N GLY A 69 2.84 5.16 -1.02
CA GLY A 69 1.63 5.45 -0.24
C GLY A 69 0.53 4.43 -0.39
N ALA A 70 0.26 4.00 -1.62
CA ALA A 70 -0.72 2.95 -1.87
C ALA A 70 -0.29 1.61 -1.27
N LEU A 71 1.02 1.28 -1.30
CA LEU A 71 1.57 0.09 -0.63
C LEU A 71 1.42 0.17 0.88
N LEU A 72 1.75 1.32 1.48
CA LEU A 72 1.63 1.55 2.91
C LEU A 72 0.16 1.38 3.37
N ASP A 73 -0.77 2.02 2.66
CA ASP A 73 -2.21 1.89 2.95
C ASP A 73 -2.68 0.44 2.81
N MET A 74 -2.30 -0.25 1.73
CA MET A 74 -2.66 -1.65 1.52
C MET A 74 -2.16 -2.54 2.64
N TYR A 75 -0.87 -2.46 3.01
CA TYR A 75 -0.34 -3.28 4.11
C TYR A 75 -0.97 -2.94 5.46
N ALA A 76 -1.24 -1.65 5.72
CA ALA A 76 -1.92 -1.22 6.94
C ALA A 76 -3.35 -1.78 7.04
N LYS A 77 -4.16 -1.68 5.97
CA LYS A 77 -5.53 -2.21 5.94
C LYS A 77 -5.57 -3.74 5.95
N CYS A 78 -4.56 -4.39 5.36
CA CYS A 78 -4.39 -5.84 5.41
C CYS A 78 -3.86 -6.36 6.77
N GLY A 79 -3.54 -5.48 7.73
CA GLY A 79 -3.03 -5.86 9.05
C GLY A 79 -1.56 -6.31 9.06
N ALA A 80 -0.83 -6.15 7.95
CA ALA A 80 0.58 -6.50 7.83
C ALA A 80 1.47 -5.33 8.30
N VAL A 81 1.46 -5.09 9.61
CA VAL A 81 2.08 -3.92 10.24
C VAL A 81 3.59 -3.83 10.01
N GLU A 82 4.30 -4.95 10.04
CA GLU A 82 5.76 -4.95 9.86
C GLU A 82 6.15 -4.55 8.43
N GLU A 83 5.43 -5.06 7.42
CA GLU A 83 5.63 -4.68 6.02
C GLU A 83 5.27 -3.21 5.78
N ALA A 84 4.17 -2.74 6.37
CA ALA A 84 3.80 -1.32 6.35
C ALA A 84 4.93 -0.46 6.94
N ARG A 85 5.54 -0.90 8.05
CA ARG A 85 6.67 -0.23 8.69
C ARG A 85 7.90 -0.20 7.77
N HIS A 86 8.22 -1.29 7.10
CA HIS A 86 9.32 -1.34 6.12
C HIS A 86 9.11 -0.40 4.92
N VAL A 87 7.88 -0.31 4.42
CA VAL A 87 7.52 0.64 3.35
C VAL A 87 7.63 2.08 3.85
N PHE A 88 7.19 2.34 5.10
CA PHE A 88 7.26 3.66 5.72
C PHE A 88 8.70 4.18 5.85
N TYR A 89 9.66 3.35 6.28
CA TYR A 89 11.06 3.78 6.38
C TYR A 89 11.74 4.03 5.03
N ARG A 90 11.19 3.48 3.94
CA ARG A 90 11.68 3.73 2.58
C ARG A 90 11.14 5.04 1.99
N LEU A 91 10.12 5.65 2.59
CA LEU A 91 9.62 6.95 2.15
C LEU A 91 10.63 8.07 2.50
N PRO A 92 10.89 9.02 1.58
CA PRO A 92 11.65 10.21 1.93
C PRO A 92 10.89 11.00 3.00
N VAL A 93 11.60 11.39 4.06
CA VAL A 93 11.11 12.03 5.31
C VAL A 93 10.17 13.24 5.12
N ARG A 94 10.09 13.80 3.91
CA ARG A 94 9.37 15.06 3.64
C ARG A 94 7.86 14.92 3.45
N ASP A 95 7.33 13.73 3.14
CA ASP A 95 5.94 13.63 2.64
C ASP A 95 5.07 12.54 3.29
N VAL A 96 5.37 12.10 4.51
CA VAL A 96 4.48 11.16 5.24
C VAL A 96 3.05 11.71 5.39
N VAL A 97 2.89 13.02 5.57
CA VAL A 97 1.56 13.66 5.68
C VAL A 97 0.87 13.81 4.32
N SER A 98 1.63 13.98 3.23
CA SER A 98 1.09 14.12 1.87
C SER A 98 0.64 12.78 1.30
N CYS A 99 1.47 11.76 1.51
CA CYS A 99 1.24 10.37 1.15
C CYS A 99 -0.05 9.81 1.79
N MET A 100 -0.33 10.20 3.04
CA MET A 100 -1.53 9.82 3.77
C MET A 100 -2.80 10.55 3.32
N LYS A 101 -2.70 11.70 2.62
CA LYS A 101 -3.87 12.48 2.16
C LYS A 101 -4.52 11.91 0.89
N GLY A 102 -3.79 11.13 0.09
CA GLY A 102 -4.28 10.63 -1.20
C GLY A 102 -5.06 9.30 -1.15
N ALA A 103 -4.90 8.50 -0.08
CA ALA A 103 -5.36 7.10 -0.05
C ALA A 103 -6.50 6.81 0.94
N ILE A 104 -7.13 7.84 1.52
CA ILE A 104 -8.16 7.65 2.56
C ILE A 104 -9.46 7.13 1.92
N SER A 105 -9.58 5.80 1.81
CA SER A 105 -10.88 5.16 2.06
C SER A 105 -11.37 5.68 3.41
N LYS A 106 -12.63 6.14 3.42
CA LYS A 106 -13.39 6.91 4.41
C LYS A 106 -13.24 6.62 5.92
N ASP A 107 -12.36 5.75 6.37
CA ASP A 107 -12.13 5.43 7.79
C ASP A 107 -10.84 6.07 8.30
N ILE A 108 -10.96 7.36 8.61
CA ILE A 108 -9.91 8.24 9.15
C ILE A 108 -9.45 7.85 10.58
N LEU A 109 -9.89 6.72 11.11
CA LEU A 109 -9.63 6.30 12.49
C LEU A 109 -8.36 5.45 12.69
N LEU A 110 -7.78 4.87 11.63
CA LEU A 110 -6.66 3.93 11.78
C LEU A 110 -5.31 4.62 12.04
N MET A 111 -5.16 5.91 11.71
CA MET A 111 -3.91 6.67 11.94
C MET A 111 -3.68 7.01 13.41
N ARG A 112 -4.74 7.20 14.21
CA ARG A 112 -4.58 7.48 15.65
C ARG A 112 -4.07 6.23 16.36
N HIS A 113 -4.55 5.05 15.96
CA HIS A 113 -4.01 3.77 16.42
C HIS A 113 -2.61 3.51 15.87
N PHE A 114 -2.32 3.74 14.58
CA PHE A 114 -1.00 3.45 14.02
C PHE A 114 0.11 4.35 14.60
N ASN A 115 -0.14 5.65 14.83
CA ASN A 115 0.84 6.53 15.49
C ASN A 115 1.04 6.15 16.98
N LEU A 116 -0.03 5.78 17.68
CA LEU A 116 0.08 5.22 19.04
C LEU A 116 0.73 3.83 19.06
N PHE A 117 0.59 3.03 18.01
CA PHE A 117 1.12 1.66 17.90
C PHE A 117 2.61 1.67 17.56
N ILE A 118 3.04 2.52 16.61
CA ILE A 118 4.46 2.76 16.33
C ILE A 118 5.15 3.36 17.56
N HIS A 119 4.51 4.29 18.26
CA HIS A 119 5.07 4.85 19.50
C HIS A 119 5.08 3.84 20.67
N ASN A 120 4.10 2.92 20.78
CA ASN A 120 4.10 1.87 21.82
C ASN A 120 5.14 0.77 21.54
N HIS A 121 5.30 0.32 20.29
CA HIS A 121 6.25 -0.75 19.97
C HIS A 121 7.71 -0.30 19.95
N ASN A 122 7.98 1.01 19.83
CA ASN A 122 9.33 1.55 20.01
C ASN A 122 9.83 1.44 21.46
N CYS A 123 8.92 1.26 22.44
CA CYS A 123 9.29 1.00 23.83
C CYS A 123 9.61 -0.48 24.12
N SER A 124 9.25 -1.41 23.25
CA SER A 124 9.53 -2.85 23.47
C SER A 124 10.88 -3.32 22.94
N ASN A 125 11.59 -2.50 22.16
CA ASN A 125 12.87 -2.88 21.53
C ASN A 125 14.11 -2.17 22.09
N HIS A 126 14.00 -1.47 23.22
CA HIS A 126 15.17 -0.91 23.90
C HIS A 126 15.07 -1.08 25.42
N ASN A 127 15.04 -2.33 25.89
CA ASN A 127 15.61 -2.75 27.19
C ASN A 127 15.39 -4.26 27.43
N CYS A 128 16.25 -5.07 26.81
CA CYS A 128 16.64 -6.38 27.34
C CYS A 128 18.08 -6.64 26.91
N SER A 129 19.03 -6.02 27.62
CA SER A 129 20.41 -6.48 27.83
C SER A 129 21.18 -5.40 28.61
N ASN A 130 20.98 -5.38 29.94
CA ASN A 130 22.03 -5.34 30.97
C ASN A 130 21.38 -5.33 32.35
#